data_AF-A0A522U3I9-F1
#
_entry.id   AF-A0A522U3I9-F1
#
_cell.length_a   1.000
_cell.length_b   1.000
_cell.length_c   1.000
_cell.angle_alpha   90.00
_cell.angle_beta   90.00
_cell.angle_gamma   90.00
#
_symmetry.space_group_name_H-M   'P 1'
#
loop_
_entity.id
_entity.type
_entity.pdbx_description
1 polymer ?
#
loop_
_entity_poly.entity_id
_entity_poly.type
_entity_poly.pdbx_seq_one_letter_code
_entity_poly.pdbx_strand_id
1 'polypeptide(L)'
;MNLKVRYNLWKEQRRMSPNFKFKRALLARVLDSRLRGNDSEDWRGKHPIRFFAYFTHLRWGVVMASVLLLALLATGAYAYNSDEVTEGTVLYPVKQKLEEVEELTKRTPEAKADFYLKQIKRREAEEAALERRRARIEKAKNRLDMLEKNIEASEEKAERVQTQLEEVNKILSGKNSAQNKELRQRVQAILEAKKIKRERELDKKVEMIRRKAEMIDKLYASLEEEMEKEE
;
A
#
# COMPACT_ATOMS: atom_id res chain seq x y z
N MET A 1 -54.27 0.41 7.79
CA MET A 1 -53.99 1.34 6.67
C MET A 1 -53.14 0.60 5.63
N ASN A 2 -53.59 0.50 4.38
CA ASN A 2 -52.94 -0.31 3.33
C ASN A 2 -51.55 0.26 2.93
N LEU A 3 -50.56 -0.61 2.69
CA LEU A 3 -49.20 -0.26 2.24
C LEU A 3 -49.20 0.67 1.01
N LYS A 4 -50.12 0.44 0.07
CA LYS A 4 -50.28 1.26 -1.13
C LYS A 4 -50.69 2.70 -0.80
N VAL A 5 -51.52 2.89 0.21
CA VAL A 5 -51.95 4.22 0.69
C VAL A 5 -50.78 4.94 1.39
N ARG A 6 -49.99 4.23 2.19
CA ARG A 6 -48.77 4.80 2.82
C ARG A 6 -47.73 5.23 1.79
N TYR A 7 -47.50 4.40 0.77
CA TYR A 7 -46.57 4.73 -0.31
C TYR A 7 -47.02 5.96 -1.11
N ASN A 8 -48.31 6.03 -1.46
CA ASN A 8 -48.87 7.17 -2.19
C ASN A 8 -48.80 8.46 -1.36
N LEU A 9 -49.12 8.41 -0.06
CA LEU A 9 -48.97 9.56 0.83
C LEU A 9 -47.53 10.01 0.97
N TRP A 10 -46.58 9.09 1.10
CA TRP A 10 -45.15 9.42 1.14
C TRP A 10 -44.68 10.06 -0.17
N LYS A 11 -45.15 9.57 -1.31
CA LYS A 11 -44.83 10.12 -2.64
C LYS A 11 -45.38 11.53 -2.81
N GLU A 12 -46.62 11.77 -2.41
CA GLU A 12 -47.24 13.10 -2.43
C GLU A 12 -46.56 14.05 -1.42
N GLN A 13 -46.21 13.57 -0.23
CA GLN A 13 -45.45 14.33 0.75
C GLN A 13 -44.05 14.72 0.24
N ARG A 14 -43.37 13.83 -0.52
CA ARG A 14 -42.09 14.16 -1.19
C ARG A 14 -42.26 15.19 -2.29
N ARG A 15 -43.36 15.14 -3.06
CA ARG A 15 -43.68 16.12 -4.11
C ARG A 15 -44.02 17.49 -3.53
N MET A 16 -44.72 17.53 -2.40
CA MET A 16 -45.02 18.77 -1.66
C MET A 16 -43.85 19.26 -0.82
N SER A 17 -42.78 18.47 -0.67
CA SER A 17 -41.61 18.90 0.07
C SER A 17 -40.94 20.06 -0.68
N PRO A 18 -40.61 21.16 0.00
CA PRO A 18 -40.08 22.33 -0.68
C PRO A 18 -38.79 21.98 -1.44
N ASN A 19 -38.69 22.47 -2.68
CA ASN A 19 -37.51 22.29 -3.53
C ASN A 19 -36.23 22.70 -2.77
N PHE A 20 -35.11 22.04 -3.03
CA PHE A 20 -33.81 22.37 -2.45
C PHE A 20 -33.46 23.86 -2.61
N LYS A 21 -33.82 24.47 -3.74
CA LYS A 21 -33.67 25.92 -3.98
C LYS A 21 -34.46 26.76 -2.96
N PHE A 22 -35.71 26.36 -2.68
CA PHE A 22 -36.55 27.02 -1.68
C PHE A 22 -36.00 26.83 -0.27
N LYS A 23 -35.57 25.61 0.10
CA LYS A 23 -34.96 25.35 1.42
C LYS A 23 -33.68 26.17 1.62
N ARG A 24 -32.83 26.28 0.60
CA ARG A 24 -31.63 27.13 0.62
C ARG A 24 -31.99 28.61 0.71
N ALA A 25 -32.97 29.09 -0.06
CA ALA A 25 -33.42 30.47 -0.01
C ALA A 25 -34.06 30.82 1.34
N LEU A 26 -34.83 29.91 1.93
CA LEU A 26 -35.41 30.05 3.26
C LEU A 26 -34.31 30.10 4.33
N LEU A 27 -33.32 29.19 4.27
CA LEU A 27 -32.17 29.21 5.16
C LEU A 27 -31.37 30.51 5.01
N ALA A 28 -31.08 30.93 3.78
CA ALA A 28 -30.37 32.17 3.50
C ALA A 28 -31.13 33.39 4.01
N ARG A 29 -32.46 33.42 3.84
CA ARG A 29 -33.32 34.51 4.32
C ARG A 29 -33.44 34.54 5.83
N VAL A 30 -33.54 33.38 6.50
CA VAL A 30 -33.54 33.27 7.97
C VAL A 30 -32.18 33.66 8.54
N LEU A 31 -31.08 33.36 7.82
CA LEU A 31 -29.73 33.80 8.17
C LEU A 31 -29.58 35.33 7.98
N ASP A 32 -30.03 35.89 6.86
CA ASP A 32 -29.95 37.32 6.54
C ASP A 32 -30.85 38.16 7.46
N SER A 33 -32.07 37.68 7.77
CA SER A 33 -32.97 38.34 8.74
C SER A 33 -32.41 38.35 10.17
N ARG A 34 -31.56 37.36 10.52
CA ARG A 34 -30.87 37.32 11.81
C ARG A 34 -29.62 38.20 11.85
N LEU A 35 -29.02 38.50 10.69
CA LEU A 35 -27.86 39.38 10.58
C LEU A 35 -28.24 40.87 10.55
N ARG A 36 -29.47 41.20 10.11
CA ARG A 36 -29.97 42.58 10.03
C ARG A 36 -30.78 43.07 11.25
N GLY A 37 -30.98 42.23 12.26
CA GLY A 37 -31.71 42.61 13.47
C GLY A 37 -30.83 43.39 14.46
N ASN A 38 -30.98 44.71 14.46
CA ASN A 38 -30.57 45.60 15.56
C ASN A 38 -31.28 45.19 16.87
N ASP A 39 -30.50 45.19 17.96
CA ASP A 39 -30.89 45.55 19.34
C ASP A 39 -32.15 44.91 19.94
N SER A 40 -32.04 43.64 20.35
CA SER A 40 -32.73 43.20 21.57
C SER A 40 -31.87 42.16 22.28
N GLU A 41 -31.45 42.48 23.50
CA GLU A 41 -30.57 41.72 24.40
C GLU A 41 -31.17 40.39 24.91
N ASP A 42 -31.95 39.67 24.10
CA ASP A 42 -32.50 38.38 24.51
C ASP A 42 -31.53 37.24 24.17
N TRP A 43 -30.94 36.73 25.26
CA TRP A 43 -29.83 35.77 25.35
C TRP A 43 -30.16 34.33 24.86
N ARG A 44 -30.99 34.17 23.82
CA ARG A 44 -31.33 32.86 23.20
C ARG A 44 -30.83 32.70 21.75
N GLY A 45 -30.18 33.73 21.18
CA GLY A 45 -29.91 33.81 19.73
C GLY A 45 -28.47 33.63 19.24
N LYS A 46 -27.44 33.52 20.11
CA LYS A 46 -26.04 33.72 19.67
C LYS A 46 -25.26 32.50 19.16
N HIS A 47 -25.79 31.28 19.19
CA HIS A 47 -25.00 30.08 18.81
C HIS A 47 -25.57 29.06 17.80
N PRO A 48 -26.60 29.31 16.97
CA PRO A 48 -27.10 28.27 16.06
C PRO A 48 -26.08 27.92 14.96
N ILE A 49 -25.33 28.89 14.43
CA ILE A 49 -24.39 28.66 13.31
C ILE A 49 -23.16 27.86 13.78
N ARG A 50 -22.65 28.14 14.98
CA ARG A 50 -21.55 27.36 15.58
C ARG A 50 -22.01 25.92 15.86
N PHE A 51 -23.23 25.72 16.36
CA PHE A 51 -23.80 24.38 16.56
C PHE A 51 -23.81 23.56 15.27
N PHE A 52 -24.25 24.13 14.14
CA PHE A 52 -24.28 23.41 12.85
C PHE A 52 -22.88 23.07 12.32
N ALA A 53 -21.90 23.97 12.46
CA ALA A 53 -20.51 23.69 12.10
C ALA A 53 -19.90 22.59 13.00
N TYR A 54 -20.18 22.63 14.30
CA TYR A 54 -19.81 21.57 15.24
C TYR A 54 -20.41 20.22 14.85
N PHE A 55 -21.69 20.17 14.45
CA PHE A 55 -22.32 18.94 13.97
C PHE A 55 -21.68 18.38 12.70
N THR A 56 -21.21 19.24 11.79
CA THR A 56 -20.48 18.75 10.60
C THR A 56 -19.13 18.15 10.97
N HIS A 57 -18.36 18.77 11.88
CA HIS A 57 -17.10 18.20 12.35
C HIS A 57 -17.30 16.93 13.20
N LEU A 58 -18.36 16.87 14.01
CA LEU A 58 -18.70 15.69 14.81
C LEU A 58 -19.03 14.49 13.92
N ARG A 59 -19.72 14.71 12.79
CA ARG A 59 -20.03 13.65 11.81
C ARG A 59 -18.75 13.05 11.23
N TRP A 60 -17.81 13.87 10.80
CA TRP A 60 -16.52 13.39 10.30
C TRP A 60 -15.71 12.70 11.39
N GLY A 61 -15.73 13.21 12.62
CA GLY A 61 -15.10 12.55 13.77
C GLY A 61 -15.67 11.16 14.03
N VAL A 62 -16.99 11.00 13.99
CA VAL A 62 -17.66 9.70 14.15
C VAL A 62 -17.32 8.74 13.01
N VAL A 63 -17.29 9.21 11.76
CA VAL A 63 -16.90 8.39 10.60
C VAL A 63 -15.45 7.93 10.72
N MET A 64 -14.53 8.82 11.09
CA MET A 64 -13.13 8.43 11.29
C MET A 64 -12.96 7.45 12.44
N ALA A 65 -13.69 7.67 13.54
CA ALA A 65 -13.68 6.75 14.67
C ALA A 65 -14.26 5.37 14.32
N SER A 66 -15.32 5.30 13.51
CA SER A 66 -15.88 4.02 13.06
C SER A 66 -14.95 3.29 12.10
N VAL A 67 -14.30 3.99 11.18
CA VAL A 67 -13.29 3.41 10.28
C VAL A 67 -12.11 2.86 11.08
N LEU A 68 -11.59 3.62 12.07
CA LEU A 68 -10.52 3.15 12.95
C LEU A 68 -10.94 1.92 13.75
N LEU A 69 -12.16 1.91 14.28
CA LEU A 69 -12.69 0.76 15.01
C LEU A 69 -12.79 -0.48 14.13
N LEU A 70 -13.32 -0.33 12.90
CA LEU A 70 -13.40 -1.42 11.93
C LEU A 70 -12.01 -1.93 11.54
N ALA A 71 -11.04 -1.03 11.34
CA ALA A 71 -9.66 -1.40 11.05
C ALA A 71 -9.03 -2.19 12.20
N LEU A 72 -9.26 -1.79 13.45
CA LEU A 72 -8.78 -2.51 14.63
C LEU A 72 -9.41 -3.91 14.73
N LEU A 73 -10.72 -4.02 14.51
CA LEU A 73 -11.43 -5.30 14.53
C LEU A 73 -10.96 -6.22 13.39
N ALA A 74 -10.79 -5.70 12.18
CA ALA A 74 -10.28 -6.45 11.04
C ALA A 74 -8.85 -6.95 11.28
N THR A 75 -7.98 -6.09 11.84
CA THR A 75 -6.60 -6.45 12.16
C THR A 75 -6.55 -7.52 13.26
N GLY A 76 -7.39 -7.41 14.29
CA GLY A 76 -7.51 -8.42 15.34
C GLY A 76 -8.03 -9.77 14.80
N ALA A 77 -9.05 -9.74 13.94
CA ALA A 77 -9.58 -10.93 13.29
C ALA A 77 -8.53 -11.61 12.39
N TYR A 78 -7.76 -10.82 11.64
CA TYR A 78 -6.64 -11.31 10.85
C TYR A 78 -5.56 -11.93 11.73
N ALA A 79 -5.13 -11.21 12.78
CA ALA A 79 -4.11 -11.69 13.71
C ALA A 79 -4.48 -13.03 14.36
N TYR A 80 -5.76 -13.20 14.71
CA TYR A 80 -6.26 -14.39 15.36
C TYR A 80 -6.44 -15.59 14.41
N ASN A 81 -6.85 -15.36 13.16
CA ASN A 81 -7.12 -16.44 12.20
C ASN A 81 -5.96 -16.77 11.27
N SER A 82 -4.96 -15.90 11.13
CA SER A 82 -3.86 -16.12 10.21
C SER A 82 -2.75 -17.00 10.83
N ASP A 83 -2.38 -18.04 10.09
CA ASP A 83 -1.23 -18.91 10.41
C ASP A 83 0.12 -18.21 10.11
N GLU A 84 0.10 -17.11 9.35
CA GLU A 84 1.31 -16.32 9.07
C GLU A 84 1.73 -15.44 10.26
N VAL A 85 0.82 -15.19 11.20
CA VAL A 85 1.09 -14.42 12.41
C VAL A 85 1.71 -15.34 13.44
N THR A 86 3.02 -15.49 13.31
CA THR A 86 3.89 -16.34 14.14
C THR A 86 4.70 -15.50 15.12
N GLU A 87 5.44 -16.17 16.01
CA GLU A 87 6.43 -15.53 16.89
C GLU A 87 7.38 -14.63 16.09
N GLY A 88 7.61 -13.41 16.60
CA GLY A 88 8.42 -12.38 15.95
C GLY A 88 7.66 -11.50 14.94
N THR A 89 6.38 -11.74 14.69
CA THR A 89 5.53 -10.80 13.94
C THR A 89 4.92 -9.74 14.86
N VAL A 90 4.72 -8.52 14.33
CA VAL A 90 4.22 -7.37 15.11
C VAL A 90 2.84 -7.63 15.73
N LEU A 91 2.02 -8.43 15.06
CA LEU A 91 0.64 -8.75 15.49
C LEU A 91 0.57 -9.95 16.44
N TYR A 92 1.67 -10.65 16.70
CA TYR A 92 1.66 -11.84 17.56
C TYR A 92 1.22 -11.57 19.01
N PRO A 93 1.63 -10.47 19.67
CA PRO A 93 1.13 -10.14 21.00
C PRO A 93 -0.39 -9.92 21.02
N VAL A 94 -0.95 -9.37 19.94
CA VAL A 94 -2.41 -9.17 19.80
C VAL A 94 -3.12 -10.52 19.69
N LYS A 95 -2.57 -11.44 18.88
CA LYS A 95 -3.06 -12.83 18.77
C LYS A 95 -3.10 -13.51 20.13
N GLN A 96 -1.99 -13.46 20.89
CA GLN A 96 -1.91 -14.05 22.22
C GLN A 96 -2.95 -13.48 23.18
N LYS A 97 -3.17 -12.16 23.19
CA LYS A 97 -4.20 -11.53 24.04
C LYS A 97 -5.61 -11.95 23.67
N LEU A 98 -5.90 -12.14 22.37
CA LEU A 98 -7.19 -12.66 21.93
C LEU A 98 -7.39 -14.13 22.34
N GLU A 99 -6.32 -14.94 22.29
CA GLU A 99 -6.34 -16.32 22.78
C GLU A 99 -6.56 -16.40 24.30
N GLU A 100 -5.90 -15.57 25.09
CA GLU A 100 -6.11 -15.46 26.55
C GLU A 100 -7.57 -15.11 26.87
N VAL A 101 -8.12 -14.11 26.17
CA VAL A 101 -9.53 -13.71 26.36
C VAL A 101 -10.47 -14.85 25.98
N GLU A 102 -10.20 -15.57 24.89
CA GLU A 102 -11.00 -16.74 24.52
C GLU A 102 -10.92 -17.83 25.60
N GLU A 103 -9.73 -18.13 26.13
CA GLU A 103 -9.55 -19.14 27.18
C GLU A 103 -10.40 -18.80 28.43
N LEU A 104 -10.38 -17.53 28.85
CA LEU A 104 -11.16 -17.04 29.99
C LEU A 104 -12.68 -17.19 29.77
N THR A 105 -13.15 -17.16 28.52
CA THR A 105 -14.57 -17.37 28.21
C THR A 105 -15.01 -18.84 28.28
N LYS A 106 -14.09 -19.81 28.24
CA LYS A 106 -14.43 -21.24 28.29
C LYS A 106 -14.72 -21.67 29.74
N ARG A 107 -16.00 -21.90 30.05
CA ARG A 107 -16.46 -22.24 31.40
C ARG A 107 -16.50 -23.74 31.69
N THR A 108 -16.73 -24.58 30.70
CA THR A 108 -16.85 -26.05 30.87
C THR A 108 -15.51 -26.75 30.61
N PRO A 109 -15.23 -27.89 31.28
CA PRO A 109 -13.99 -28.64 31.07
C PRO A 109 -13.87 -29.17 29.64
N GLU A 110 -14.98 -29.59 29.01
CA GLU A 110 -15.02 -30.02 27.61
C GLU A 110 -14.62 -28.88 26.67
N ALA A 111 -15.19 -27.68 26.85
CA ALA A 111 -14.86 -26.53 26.01
C ALA A 111 -13.40 -26.06 26.20
N LYS A 112 -12.80 -26.28 27.38
CA LYS A 112 -11.38 -26.04 27.61
C LYS A 112 -10.51 -27.07 26.89
N ALA A 113 -10.88 -28.34 26.93
CA ALA A 113 -10.17 -29.39 26.20
C ALA A 113 -10.18 -29.13 24.70
N ASP A 114 -11.33 -28.78 24.13
CA ASP A 114 -11.46 -28.42 22.71
C ASP A 114 -10.63 -27.18 22.35
N PHE A 115 -10.60 -26.18 23.25
CA PHE A 115 -9.78 -25.00 23.09
C PHE A 115 -8.28 -25.35 23.04
N TYR A 116 -7.78 -26.17 23.96
CA TYR A 116 -6.38 -26.59 23.95
C TYR A 116 -6.05 -27.44 22.72
N LEU A 117 -6.94 -28.34 22.29
CA LEU A 117 -6.77 -29.09 21.04
C LEU A 117 -6.67 -28.17 19.83
N LYS A 118 -7.51 -27.12 19.77
CA LYS A 118 -7.44 -26.09 18.73
C LYS A 118 -6.13 -25.31 18.79
N GLN A 119 -5.65 -24.98 19.98
CA GLN A 119 -4.40 -24.26 20.18
C GLN A 119 -3.20 -25.11 19.72
N ILE A 120 -3.16 -26.40 20.04
CA ILE A 120 -2.11 -27.32 19.59
C ILE A 120 -2.04 -27.35 18.05
N LYS A 121 -3.19 -27.56 17.38
CA LYS A 121 -3.25 -27.56 15.91
C LYS A 121 -2.77 -26.25 15.30
N ARG A 122 -3.03 -25.12 15.95
CA ARG A 122 -2.53 -23.81 15.51
C ARG A 122 -1.02 -23.70 15.66
N ARG A 123 -0.46 -24.16 16.78
CA ARG A 123 0.99 -24.15 17.00
C ARG A 123 1.70 -25.03 15.96
N GLU A 124 1.15 -26.19 15.61
CA GLU A 124 1.67 -27.02 14.52
C GLU A 124 1.64 -26.29 13.16
N ALA A 125 0.56 -25.57 12.86
CA ALA A 125 0.47 -24.76 11.63
C ALA A 125 1.46 -23.58 11.61
N GLU A 126 1.64 -22.91 12.76
CA GLU A 126 2.61 -21.82 12.92
C GLU A 126 4.06 -22.30 12.75
N GLU A 127 4.40 -23.48 13.27
CA GLU A 127 5.71 -24.10 13.07
C GLU A 127 5.97 -24.37 11.58
N ALA A 128 5.01 -24.95 10.87
CA ALA A 128 5.12 -25.16 9.43
C ALA A 128 5.28 -23.84 8.65
N ALA A 129 4.59 -22.77 9.07
CA ALA A 129 4.74 -21.44 8.48
C ALA A 129 6.13 -20.84 8.76
N LEU A 130 6.65 -21.00 9.98
CA LEU A 130 7.98 -20.57 10.38
C LEU A 130 9.07 -21.28 9.59
N GLU A 131 8.96 -22.60 9.37
CA GLU A 131 9.90 -23.37 8.56
C GLU A 131 9.95 -22.86 7.12
N ARG A 132 8.78 -22.63 6.51
CA ARG A 132 8.71 -22.05 5.15
C ARG A 132 9.39 -20.68 5.09
N ARG A 133 9.20 -19.84 6.12
CA ARG A 133 9.85 -18.53 6.21
C ARG A 133 11.36 -18.65 6.38
N ARG A 134 11.84 -19.56 7.24
CA ARG A 134 13.27 -19.84 7.42
C ARG A 134 13.92 -20.30 6.12
N ALA A 135 13.29 -21.24 5.40
CA ALA A 135 13.77 -21.71 4.10
C ALA A 135 13.85 -20.59 3.05
N ARG A 136 12.90 -19.63 3.05
CA ARG A 136 12.96 -18.45 2.17
C ARG A 136 14.12 -17.53 2.54
N ILE A 137 14.34 -17.28 3.83
CA ILE A 137 15.43 -16.45 4.33
C ILE A 137 16.78 -17.08 3.98
N GLU A 138 16.93 -18.39 4.16
CA GLU A 138 18.16 -19.11 3.81
C GLU A 138 18.45 -19.06 2.31
N LYS A 139 17.44 -19.27 1.46
CA LYS A 139 17.58 -19.08 0.01
C LYS A 139 18.00 -17.65 -0.36
N ALA A 140 17.46 -16.65 0.34
CA ALA A 140 17.84 -15.26 0.11
C ALA A 140 19.30 -15.00 0.54
N LYS A 141 19.73 -15.53 1.69
CA LYS A 141 21.14 -15.47 2.13
C LYS A 141 22.08 -16.11 1.12
N ASN A 142 21.80 -17.35 0.69
CA ASN A 142 22.62 -18.05 -0.30
C ASN A 142 22.73 -17.26 -1.63
N ARG A 143 21.66 -16.55 -2.03
CA ARG A 143 21.71 -15.67 -3.21
C ARG A 143 22.59 -14.44 -2.98
N LEU A 144 22.54 -13.84 -1.80
CA LEU A 144 23.40 -12.72 -1.44
C LEU A 144 24.87 -13.15 -1.44
N ASP A 145 25.19 -14.28 -0.82
CA ASP A 145 26.56 -14.81 -0.78
C ASP A 145 27.09 -15.11 -2.20
N MET A 146 26.24 -15.63 -3.10
CA MET A 146 26.63 -15.81 -4.50
C MET A 146 26.82 -14.49 -5.24
N LEU A 147 26.01 -13.47 -4.96
CA LEU A 147 26.17 -12.14 -5.54
C LEU A 147 27.46 -11.49 -5.06
N GLU A 148 27.78 -11.62 -3.78
CA GLU A 148 29.02 -11.10 -3.19
C GLU A 148 30.25 -11.72 -3.86
N LYS A 149 30.29 -13.06 -3.99
CA LYS A 149 31.36 -13.75 -4.73
C LYS A 149 31.46 -13.32 -6.20
N ASN A 150 30.32 -13.07 -6.85
CA ASN A 150 30.31 -12.59 -8.23
C ASN A 150 30.83 -11.15 -8.34
N ILE A 151 30.58 -10.32 -7.34
CA ILE A 151 31.10 -8.95 -7.25
C ILE A 151 32.62 -9.02 -7.08
N GLU A 152 33.13 -9.77 -6.11
CA GLU A 152 34.59 -9.96 -5.92
C GLU A 152 35.26 -10.47 -7.20
N ALA A 153 34.69 -11.51 -7.83
CA ALA A 153 35.23 -12.03 -9.09
C ALA A 153 35.16 -11.03 -10.25
N SER A 154 34.22 -10.09 -10.21
CA SER A 154 34.11 -9.01 -11.21
C SER A 154 35.11 -7.89 -10.95
N GLU A 155 35.39 -7.59 -9.68
CA GLU A 155 36.41 -6.61 -9.25
C GLU A 155 37.81 -7.10 -9.64
N GLU A 156 38.15 -8.37 -9.35
CA GLU A 156 39.43 -8.94 -9.81
C GLU A 156 39.59 -8.88 -11.33
N LYS A 157 38.52 -9.15 -12.08
CA LYS A 157 38.54 -9.05 -13.55
C LYS A 157 38.72 -7.60 -14.00
N ALA A 158 38.09 -6.64 -13.32
CA ALA A 158 38.24 -5.23 -13.62
C ALA A 158 39.69 -4.77 -13.37
N GLU A 159 40.30 -5.19 -12.26
CA GLU A 159 41.71 -4.90 -11.96
C GLU A 159 42.66 -5.49 -13.02
N ARG A 160 42.45 -6.75 -13.43
CA ARG A 160 43.26 -7.36 -14.52
C ARG A 160 43.09 -6.63 -15.84
N VAL A 161 41.88 -6.17 -16.17
CA VAL A 161 41.65 -5.37 -17.39
C VAL A 161 42.34 -4.02 -17.28
N GLN A 162 42.36 -3.41 -16.10
CA GLN A 162 43.03 -2.14 -15.87
C GLN A 162 44.56 -2.26 -16.01
N THR A 163 45.17 -3.29 -15.44
CA THR A 163 46.62 -3.53 -15.59
C THR A 163 47.01 -3.83 -17.05
N GLN A 164 46.22 -4.63 -17.76
CA GLN A 164 46.42 -4.87 -19.19
C GLN A 164 46.29 -3.59 -20.02
N LEU A 165 45.33 -2.72 -19.69
CA LEU A 165 45.19 -1.41 -20.34
C LEU A 165 46.42 -0.53 -20.11
N GLU A 166 46.96 -0.49 -18.89
CA GLU A 166 48.17 0.27 -18.57
C GLU A 166 49.41 -0.25 -19.32
N GLU A 167 49.59 -1.57 -19.41
CA GLU A 167 50.67 -2.18 -20.19
C GLU A 167 50.56 -1.85 -21.69
N VAL A 168 49.37 -2.00 -22.26
CA VAL A 168 49.11 -1.61 -23.65
C VAL A 168 49.39 -0.12 -23.86
N ASN A 169 48.99 0.74 -22.92
CA ASN A 169 49.24 2.17 -23.02
C ASN A 169 50.74 2.52 -22.97
N LYS A 170 51.51 1.83 -22.10
CA LYS A 170 52.98 1.96 -22.05
C LYS A 170 53.64 1.53 -23.38
N ILE A 171 53.22 0.40 -23.96
CA ILE A 171 53.71 -0.08 -25.26
C ILE A 171 53.39 0.93 -26.38
N LEU A 172 52.18 1.51 -26.35
CA LEU A 172 51.74 2.52 -27.31
C LEU A 172 52.41 3.90 -27.11
N SER A 173 53.02 4.17 -25.96
CA SER A 173 53.83 5.39 -25.74
C SER A 173 55.30 5.25 -26.15
N GLY A 174 55.84 4.03 -26.21
CA GLY A 174 57.28 3.79 -26.43
C GLY A 174 57.74 3.61 -27.88
N LYS A 175 56.84 3.51 -28.88
CA LYS A 175 57.21 3.27 -30.29
C LYS A 175 56.59 4.32 -31.24
N ASN A 176 57.44 4.99 -32.01
CA ASN A 176 57.24 5.88 -33.19
C ASN A 176 55.84 6.47 -33.50
N SER A 177 55.79 7.81 -33.60
CA SER A 177 54.60 8.67 -33.42
C SER A 177 53.60 8.79 -34.58
N ALA A 178 53.76 8.06 -35.70
CA ALA A 178 52.84 8.14 -36.84
C ALA A 178 51.84 6.97 -36.92
N GLN A 179 52.33 5.71 -36.96
CA GLN A 179 51.46 4.52 -36.98
C GLN A 179 50.63 4.35 -35.70
N ASN A 180 51.15 4.83 -34.56
CA ASN A 180 50.45 4.74 -33.28
C ASN A 180 49.25 5.69 -33.16
N LYS A 181 49.20 6.78 -33.95
CA LYS A 181 48.08 7.72 -33.93
C LYS A 181 46.83 7.11 -34.58
N GLU A 182 47.02 6.41 -35.70
CA GLU A 182 45.93 5.71 -36.40
C GLU A 182 45.40 4.52 -35.57
N LEU A 183 46.30 3.76 -34.93
CA LEU A 183 45.90 2.66 -34.06
C LEU A 183 45.06 3.15 -32.86
N ARG A 184 45.47 4.27 -32.23
CA ARG A 184 44.72 4.89 -31.13
C ARG A 184 43.33 5.36 -31.57
N GLN A 185 43.21 5.96 -32.76
CA GLN A 185 41.93 6.37 -33.33
C GLN A 185 41.01 5.17 -33.58
N ARG A 186 41.53 4.06 -34.13
CA ARG A 186 40.75 2.83 -34.33
C ARG A 186 40.28 2.23 -33.01
N VAL A 187 41.14 2.20 -31.98
CA VAL A 187 40.77 1.70 -30.65
C VAL A 187 39.69 2.58 -30.00
N GLN A 188 39.81 3.91 -30.09
CA GLN A 188 38.78 4.84 -29.60
C GLN A 188 37.44 4.64 -30.32
N ALA A 189 37.44 4.54 -31.65
CA ALA A 189 36.22 4.29 -32.43
C ALA A 189 35.55 2.96 -32.05
N ILE A 190 36.32 1.90 -31.81
CA ILE A 190 35.80 0.60 -31.34
C ILE A 190 35.20 0.71 -29.94
N LEU A 191 35.83 1.46 -29.04
CA LEU A 191 35.33 1.68 -27.68
C LEU A 191 34.03 2.48 -27.68
N GLU A 192 33.94 3.54 -28.48
CA GLU A 192 32.72 4.33 -28.65
C GLU A 192 31.60 3.49 -29.28
N ALA A 193 31.88 2.72 -30.32
CA ALA A 193 30.91 1.81 -30.92
C ALA A 193 30.38 0.77 -29.91
N LYS A 194 31.25 0.24 -29.03
CA LYS A 194 30.84 -0.67 -27.95
C LYS A 194 30.02 0.03 -26.86
N LYS A 195 30.30 1.29 -26.53
CA LYS A 195 29.50 2.08 -25.57
C LYS A 195 28.09 2.32 -26.14
N ILE A 196 28.00 2.79 -27.37
CA ILE A 196 26.72 3.02 -28.08
C ILE A 196 25.91 1.73 -28.15
N LYS A 197 26.54 0.58 -28.44
CA LYS A 197 25.84 -0.71 -28.46
C LYS A 197 25.27 -1.09 -27.09
N ARG A 198 26.03 -0.87 -26.01
CA ARG A 198 25.56 -1.11 -24.64
C ARG A 198 24.40 -0.19 -24.24
N GLU A 199 24.47 1.09 -24.59
CA GLU A 199 23.38 2.05 -24.34
C GLU A 199 22.09 1.61 -25.07
N ARG A 200 22.18 1.23 -26.34
CA ARG A 200 21.03 0.70 -27.09
C ARG A 200 20.44 -0.57 -26.47
N GLU A 201 21.28 -1.44 -25.91
CA GLU A 201 20.80 -2.64 -25.21
C GLU A 201 20.12 -2.30 -23.88
N LEU A 202 20.62 -1.30 -23.15
CA LEU A 202 19.99 -0.78 -21.95
C LEU A 202 18.64 -0.11 -22.26
N ASP A 203 18.58 0.73 -23.30
CA ASP A 203 17.34 1.38 -23.73
C ASP A 203 16.26 0.35 -24.08
N LYS A 204 16.62 -0.71 -24.81
CA LYS A 204 15.70 -1.83 -25.11
C LYS A 204 15.20 -2.53 -23.84
N LYS A 205 16.06 -2.72 -22.84
CA LYS A 205 15.66 -3.32 -21.56
C LYS A 205 14.72 -2.40 -20.79
N VAL A 206 14.99 -1.10 -20.75
CA VAL A 206 14.13 -0.09 -20.12
C VAL A 206 12.77 -0.03 -20.81
N GLU A 207 12.75 -0.07 -22.15
CA GLU A 207 11.50 -0.09 -22.91
C GLU A 207 10.67 -1.35 -22.65
N MET A 208 11.30 -2.52 -22.56
CA MET A 208 10.61 -3.76 -22.17
C MET A 208 10.02 -3.68 -20.75
N ILE A 209 10.75 -3.10 -19.80
CA ILE A 209 10.25 -2.91 -18.42
C ILE A 209 9.04 -1.97 -18.44
N ARG A 210 9.12 -0.88 -19.19
CA ARG A 210 8.02 0.09 -19.33
C ARG A 210 6.76 -0.57 -19.92
N ARG A 211 6.89 -1.37 -20.98
CA ARG A 211 5.76 -2.14 -21.55
C ARG A 211 5.16 -3.12 -20.57
N LYS A 212 5.99 -3.77 -19.73
CA LYS A 212 5.50 -4.67 -18.68
C LYS A 212 4.73 -3.91 -17.60
N ALA A 213 5.22 -2.74 -17.17
CA ALA A 213 4.52 -1.89 -16.23
C ALA A 213 3.15 -1.43 -16.78
N GLU A 214 3.11 -0.97 -18.03
CA GLU A 214 1.84 -0.59 -18.69
C GLU A 214 0.85 -1.76 -18.82
N MET A 215 1.34 -2.99 -19.03
CA MET A 215 0.50 -4.18 -19.04
C MET A 215 -0.08 -4.48 -17.65
N ILE A 216 0.72 -4.31 -16.60
CA ILE A 216 0.29 -4.47 -15.20
C ILE A 216 -0.79 -3.42 -14.87
N ASP A 217 -0.58 -2.16 -15.24
CA ASP A 217 -1.56 -1.08 -14.99
C ASP A 217 -2.89 -1.36 -15.71
N LYS A 218 -2.85 -1.88 -16.94
CA LYS A 218 -4.07 -2.30 -17.67
C LYS A 218 -4.78 -3.47 -16.99
N LEU A 219 -4.03 -4.44 -16.46
CA LEU A 219 -4.61 -5.57 -15.73
C LEU A 219 -5.30 -5.11 -14.44
N TYR A 220 -4.70 -4.18 -13.70
CA TYR A 220 -5.33 -3.59 -12.53
C TYR A 220 -6.62 -2.84 -12.88
N ALA A 221 -6.61 -2.02 -13.94
CA ALA A 221 -7.81 -1.31 -14.39
C ALA A 221 -8.94 -2.28 -14.80
N SER A 222 -8.63 -3.38 -15.50
CA SER A 222 -9.65 -4.39 -15.83
C SER A 222 -10.21 -5.10 -14.60
N LEU A 223 -9.37 -5.33 -13.58
CA LEU A 223 -9.81 -5.96 -12.33
C LEU A 223 -10.75 -5.03 -11.54
N GLU A 224 -10.45 -3.72 -11.55
CA GLU A 224 -11.30 -2.70 -10.92
C GLU A 224 -12.67 -2.58 -11.61
N GLU A 225 -12.71 -2.59 -12.95
CA GLU A 225 -13.97 -2.63 -13.71
C GLU A 225 -14.79 -3.91 -13.49
N GLU A 226 -14.14 -5.06 -13.26
CA GLU A 226 -14.83 -6.31 -12.94
C GLU A 226 -15.44 -6.26 -11.54
N MET A 227 -14.73 -5.72 -10.54
CA MET A 227 -15.27 -5.54 -9.19
C MET A 227 -16.46 -4.58 -9.17
N GLU A 228 -16.42 -3.47 -9.92
CA GLU A 228 -17.55 -2.52 -10.00
C GLU A 228 -18.81 -3.12 -10.65
N LYS A 229 -18.68 -4.18 -11.47
CA LYS A 229 -19.84 -4.86 -12.09
C LYS A 229 -20.48 -5.92 -11.19
N GLU A 230 -19.77 -6.37 -10.16
CA GLU A 230 -20.27 -7.37 -9.20
C GLU A 230 -21.00 -6.74 -7.99
N GLU A 231 -20.87 -5.42 -7.77
CA GLU A 231 -21.63 -4.63 -6.77
C GLU A 231 -23.00 -4.15 -7.26
#